data_AF-A0A4Q9GIZ3-F1
#
_entry.id   AF-A0A4Q9GIZ3-F1
#
_cell.length_a   1.000
_cell.length_b   1.000
_cell.length_c   1.000
_cell.angle_alpha   90.00
_cell.angle_beta   90.00
_cell.angle_gamma   90.00
#
_symmetry.space_group_name_H-M   'P 1'
#
loop_
_entity.id
_entity.type
_entity.pdbx_description
1 polymer ?
#
loop_
_entity_poly.entity_id
_entity_poly.type
_entity_poly.pdbx_seq_one_letter_code
_entity_poly.pdbx_strand_id
1 'polypeptide(L)'
;MRRLVLTSLAVVVASYVAWGLLMTRSKSVRLENNGLSLSFAISWGLGTDEKFRLTGDGYLFGPSSEWLSIWKRPYNSGLSVYRSKEKNTYYFGTVYRLFVLDRSSGAMKSSCDPADIPQHSELGKRLAQSAIIDRDKIDPGFTHLFRYVERDQRSGAIPATPPVSRYYSELKYLGRFGLVRSSGRGSEIRFVAPDQENEPRLSLDIHCG
;
A
#
# COMPACT_ATOMS: atom_id res chain seq x y z
N MET A 1 37.99 12.63 29.27
CA MET A 1 37.84 11.63 28.18
C MET A 1 36.44 10.98 28.13
N ARG A 2 35.96 10.30 29.19
CA ARG A 2 34.64 9.61 29.18
C ARG A 2 33.45 10.50 28.81
N ARG A 3 33.40 11.75 29.30
CA ARG A 3 32.33 12.71 28.93
C ARG A 3 32.37 13.13 27.46
N LEU A 4 33.56 13.36 26.90
CA LEU A 4 33.76 13.72 25.49
C LEU A 4 33.33 12.59 24.53
N VAL A 5 33.66 11.34 24.88
CA VAL A 5 33.24 10.14 24.12
C VAL A 5 31.73 9.93 24.18
N LEU A 6 31.09 10.18 25.32
CA LEU A 6 29.64 10.09 25.44
C LEU A 6 28.93 11.19 24.64
N THR A 7 29.44 12.42 24.66
CA THR A 7 28.89 13.50 23.84
C THR A 7 29.05 13.25 22.35
N SER A 8 30.20 12.74 21.89
CA SER A 8 30.38 12.43 20.47
C SER A 8 29.47 11.29 20.02
N LEU A 9 29.34 10.23 20.82
CA LEU A 9 28.40 9.13 20.54
C LEU A 9 26.95 9.63 20.48
N ALA A 10 26.54 10.48 21.43
CA ALA A 10 25.20 11.06 21.44
C ALA A 10 24.92 11.92 20.20
N VAL A 11 25.91 12.72 19.75
CA VAL A 11 25.78 13.52 18.52
C VAL A 11 25.68 12.63 17.28
N VAL A 12 26.48 11.57 17.18
CA VAL A 12 26.40 10.60 16.07
C VAL A 12 25.03 9.92 16.04
N VAL A 13 24.52 9.47 17.20
CA VAL A 13 23.19 8.85 17.30
C VAL A 13 22.09 9.85 16.93
N ALA A 14 22.14 11.08 17.46
CA ALA A 14 21.16 12.11 17.15
C ALA A 14 21.16 12.46 15.64
N SER A 15 22.34 12.54 15.03
CA SER A 15 22.50 12.81 13.59
C SER A 15 21.92 11.67 12.75
N TYR A 16 22.16 10.42 13.15
CA TYR A 16 21.60 9.25 12.48
C TYR A 16 20.07 9.18 12.60
N VAL A 17 19.51 9.49 13.77
CA VAL A 17 18.06 9.56 13.98
C VAL A 17 17.43 10.69 13.14
N ALA A 18 18.05 11.89 13.14
CA ALA A 18 17.59 13.02 12.34
C ALA A 18 17.63 12.68 10.84
N TRP A 19 18.70 12.04 10.37
CA TRP A 19 18.80 11.54 9.00
C TRP A 19 17.67 10.55 8.67
N GLY A 20 17.42 9.57 9.55
CA GLY A 20 16.34 8.60 9.37
C GLY A 20 14.97 9.28 9.22
N LEU A 21 14.65 10.24 10.08
CA LEU A 21 13.41 11.00 10.01
C LEU A 21 13.29 11.83 8.72
N LEU A 22 14.38 12.49 8.30
CA LEU A 22 14.41 13.24 7.05
C LEU A 22 14.20 12.34 5.82
N MET A 23 14.59 11.08 5.93
CA MET A 23 14.47 10.08 4.88
C MET A 23 13.23 9.19 4.99
N THR A 24 12.33 9.43 5.94
CA THR A 24 11.06 8.72 6.01
C THR A 24 9.91 9.63 5.62
N ARG A 25 9.00 9.13 4.80
CA ARG A 25 7.72 9.78 4.53
C ARG A 25 6.62 8.79 4.80
N SER A 26 5.50 9.30 5.28
CA SER A 26 4.33 8.49 5.54
C SER A 26 3.07 9.24 5.15
N LYS A 27 2.05 8.47 4.78
CA LYS A 27 0.70 8.97 4.55
C LYS A 27 -0.27 8.01 5.22
N SER A 28 -1.30 8.58 5.85
CA SER A 28 -2.39 7.81 6.44
C SER A 28 -3.71 8.12 5.75
N VAL A 29 -4.56 7.10 5.66
CA VAL A 29 -5.95 7.21 5.24
C VAL A 29 -6.84 6.51 6.26
N ARG A 30 -8.00 7.08 6.54
CA ARG A 30 -9.00 6.46 7.39
C ARG A 30 -9.83 5.50 6.54
N LEU A 31 -9.79 4.20 6.85
CA LEU A 31 -10.52 3.16 6.12
C LEU A 31 -12.02 3.22 6.41
N GLU A 32 -12.40 3.61 7.63
CA GLU A 32 -13.80 3.83 8.03
C GLU A 32 -13.95 4.91 9.09
N ASN A 33 -15.15 5.48 9.15
CA ASN A 33 -15.54 6.44 10.20
C ASN A 33 -15.38 5.85 11.62
N ASN A 34 -15.32 4.52 11.76
CA ASN A 34 -15.23 3.82 13.03
C ASN A 34 -13.79 3.68 13.59
N GLY A 35 -12.81 4.41 13.03
CA GLY A 35 -11.48 4.57 13.66
C GLY A 35 -10.34 3.76 13.03
N LEU A 36 -10.64 2.81 12.14
CA LEU A 36 -9.59 2.08 11.43
C LEU A 36 -8.86 3.00 10.44
N SER A 37 -7.55 3.12 10.61
CA SER A 37 -6.66 3.92 9.77
C SER A 37 -5.50 3.07 9.28
N LEU A 38 -5.14 3.27 8.01
CA LEU A 38 -4.00 2.62 7.36
C LEU A 38 -2.93 3.68 7.11
N SER A 39 -1.74 3.48 7.66
CA SER A 39 -0.57 4.28 7.34
C SER A 39 0.37 3.51 6.44
N PHE A 40 0.84 4.15 5.37
CA PHE A 40 1.90 3.65 4.51
C PHE A 40 3.11 4.56 4.62
N ALA A 41 4.31 3.99 4.68
CA ALA A 41 5.55 4.70 4.85
C ALA A 41 6.65 4.16 3.93
N ILE A 42 7.49 5.07 3.47
CA ILE A 42 8.71 4.77 2.71
C ILE A 42 9.87 5.39 3.46
N SER A 43 10.95 4.63 3.63
CA SER A 43 12.23 5.13 4.12
C SER A 43 13.30 4.97 3.06
N TRP A 44 14.05 6.03 2.80
CA TRP A 44 15.20 6.02 1.89
C TRP A 44 16.50 5.86 2.70
N GLY A 45 17.32 4.89 2.31
CA GLY A 45 18.66 4.69 2.87
C GLY A 45 19.59 4.19 1.77
N LEU A 46 20.30 3.09 2.05
CA LEU A 46 21.02 2.35 1.01
C LEU A 46 20.07 1.66 0.00
N GLY A 47 18.78 1.55 0.34
CA GLY A 47 17.70 1.08 -0.52
C GLY A 47 16.41 1.85 -0.24
N THR A 48 15.28 1.28 -0.69
CA THR A 48 13.94 1.77 -0.38
C THR A 48 13.27 0.73 0.51
N ASP A 49 12.92 1.10 1.73
CA ASP A 49 12.15 0.24 2.63
C ASP A 49 10.70 0.73 2.66
N GLU A 50 9.77 -0.15 2.30
CA GLU A 50 8.34 0.13 2.31
C GLU A 50 7.68 -0.58 3.49
N LYS A 51 6.85 0.13 4.23
CA LYS A 51 6.11 -0.44 5.35
C LYS A 51 4.71 0.10 5.44
N PHE A 52 3.80 -0.67 6.01
CA PHE A 52 2.49 -0.15 6.38
C PHE A 52 2.09 -0.65 7.76
N ARG A 53 1.11 0.04 8.36
CA ARG A 53 0.52 -0.33 9.64
C ARG A 53 -0.96 -0.01 9.66
N LEU A 54 -1.69 -0.75 10.47
CA LEU A 54 -3.09 -0.48 10.78
C LEU A 54 -3.20 -0.01 12.23
N THR A 55 -3.99 1.03 12.45
CA THR A 55 -4.34 1.53 13.77
C THR A 55 -5.85 1.59 13.87
N GLY A 56 -6.44 1.01 14.89
CA GLY A 56 -7.90 1.03 15.12
C GLY A 56 -8.23 1.36 16.56
N ASP A 57 -9.44 1.86 16.78
CA ASP A 57 -10.01 2.08 18.11
C ASP A 57 -10.94 0.89 18.46
N GLY A 58 -10.66 0.17 19.54
CA GLY A 58 -11.53 -0.90 20.06
C GLY A 58 -10.81 -2.16 20.57
N TYR A 59 -11.52 -3.00 21.33
CA TYR A 59 -10.97 -4.20 22.01
C TYR A 59 -10.42 -5.28 21.05
N LEU A 60 -10.90 -5.30 19.79
CA LEU A 60 -10.46 -6.23 18.74
C LEU A 60 -9.18 -5.78 18.03
N PHE A 61 -8.74 -4.53 18.23
CA PHE A 61 -7.52 -3.99 17.64
C PHE A 61 -6.58 -3.57 18.77
N GLY A 62 -5.50 -4.32 18.98
CA GLY A 62 -4.42 -3.90 19.87
C GLY A 62 -3.86 -2.52 19.47
N PRO A 63 -3.16 -1.80 20.37
CA PRO A 63 -2.66 -0.46 20.10
C PRO A 63 -1.60 -0.50 18.99
N SER A 64 -2.02 -0.21 17.75
CA SER A 64 -1.22 -0.26 16.52
C SER A 64 -0.69 -1.67 16.16
N SER A 65 -0.85 -2.08 14.90
CA SER A 65 -0.02 -3.15 14.37
C SER A 65 1.44 -2.71 14.34
N GLU A 66 2.37 -3.65 14.44
CA GLU A 66 3.76 -3.39 14.05
C GLU A 66 3.83 -2.99 12.57
N TRP A 67 4.90 -2.31 12.18
CA TRP A 67 5.15 -1.95 10.79
C TRP A 67 5.48 -3.20 9.97
N LEU A 68 4.61 -3.57 9.04
CA LEU A 68 4.82 -4.70 8.14
C LEU A 68 5.67 -4.27 6.95
N SER A 69 6.82 -4.93 6.76
CA SER A 69 7.73 -4.67 5.65
C SER A 69 7.18 -5.22 4.34
N ILE A 70 7.18 -4.41 3.30
CA ILE A 70 6.69 -4.74 1.96
C ILE A 70 7.84 -5.22 1.06
N TRP A 71 8.91 -4.44 0.86
CA TRP A 71 10.01 -4.80 -0.04
C TRP A 71 11.29 -3.96 0.13
N LYS A 72 12.42 -4.41 -0.45
CA LYS A 72 13.74 -3.73 -0.41
C LYS A 72 14.32 -3.30 -1.79
N ARG A 73 13.87 -3.84 -2.95
CA ARG A 73 14.32 -3.46 -4.33
C ARG A 73 13.38 -3.96 -5.45
N PRO A 74 12.71 -3.17 -6.32
CA PRO A 74 13.19 -1.91 -6.90
C PRO A 74 12.30 -0.70 -6.56
N TYR A 75 12.76 0.48 -6.99
CA TYR A 75 12.47 1.83 -6.53
C TYR A 75 11.04 2.38 -6.69
N ASN A 76 10.06 1.56 -7.05
CA ASN A 76 8.70 2.02 -7.34
C ASN A 76 7.71 1.36 -6.37
N SER A 77 7.14 2.19 -5.50
CA SER A 77 6.28 1.77 -4.40
C SER A 77 4.81 1.78 -4.76
N GLY A 78 4.05 0.87 -4.16
CA GLY A 78 2.60 0.86 -4.32
C GLY A 78 1.92 -0.10 -3.38
N LEU A 79 0.85 0.37 -2.73
CA LEU A 79 -0.05 -0.46 -1.94
C LEU A 79 -1.48 -0.18 -2.39
N SER A 80 -2.11 -1.13 -3.07
CA SER A 80 -3.53 -1.05 -3.39
C SER A 80 -4.37 -1.49 -2.21
N VAL A 81 -5.54 -0.88 -2.05
CA VAL A 81 -6.42 -1.11 -0.90
C VAL A 81 -7.81 -1.46 -1.38
N TYR A 82 -8.34 -2.56 -0.85
CA TYR A 82 -9.66 -3.08 -1.18
C TYR A 82 -10.42 -3.46 0.07
N ARG A 83 -11.75 -3.49 -0.06
CA ARG A 83 -12.65 -3.99 0.98
C ARG A 83 -13.67 -4.94 0.35
N SER A 84 -13.96 -6.04 1.03
CA SER A 84 -15.07 -6.93 0.63
C SER A 84 -16.40 -6.17 0.67
N LYS A 85 -17.35 -6.57 -0.17
CA LYS A 85 -18.70 -5.99 -0.20
C LYS A 85 -19.42 -6.09 1.15
N GLU A 86 -19.17 -7.17 1.88
CA GLU A 86 -19.66 -7.43 3.24
C GLU A 86 -18.92 -6.61 4.32
N LYS A 87 -17.86 -5.88 3.97
CA LYS A 87 -17.07 -4.99 4.83
C LYS A 87 -16.33 -5.65 6.00
N ASN A 88 -16.29 -6.97 6.05
CA ASN A 88 -15.58 -7.72 7.07
C ASN A 88 -14.11 -7.98 6.74
N THR A 89 -13.70 -7.83 5.48
CA THR A 89 -12.34 -8.16 5.05
C THR A 89 -11.72 -7.03 4.25
N TYR A 90 -10.46 -6.71 4.56
CA TYR A 90 -9.64 -5.83 3.73
C TYR A 90 -8.53 -6.62 3.06
N TYR A 91 -8.23 -6.22 1.82
CA TYR A 91 -7.10 -6.75 1.06
C TYR A 91 -6.15 -5.61 0.73
N PHE A 92 -4.87 -5.83 0.97
CA PHE A 92 -3.81 -4.90 0.65
C PHE A 92 -2.81 -5.60 -0.28
N GLY A 93 -2.64 -5.07 -1.49
CA GLY A 93 -1.83 -5.69 -2.54
C GLY A 93 -0.60 -4.88 -2.89
N THR A 94 0.52 -5.57 -3.05
CA THR A 94 1.79 -4.97 -3.50
C THR A 94 2.30 -5.61 -4.79
N VAL A 95 1.51 -6.48 -5.45
CA VAL A 95 1.92 -7.42 -6.52
C VAL A 95 2.96 -8.46 -6.07
N TYR A 96 3.80 -8.18 -5.06
CA TYR A 96 4.77 -9.14 -4.52
C TYR A 96 4.21 -9.94 -3.34
N ARG A 97 3.22 -9.40 -2.64
CA ARG A 97 2.62 -10.01 -1.46
C ARG A 97 1.18 -9.51 -1.29
N LEU A 98 0.34 -10.40 -0.76
CA LEU A 98 -1.03 -10.10 -0.41
C LEU A 98 -1.13 -10.06 1.10
N PHE A 99 -1.82 -9.05 1.61
CA PHE A 99 -2.17 -8.99 3.02
C PHE A 99 -3.69 -8.98 3.16
N VAL A 100 -4.19 -9.82 4.05
CA VAL A 100 -5.63 -9.97 4.30
C VAL A 100 -5.89 -9.69 5.77
N LEU A 101 -6.78 -8.73 6.03
CA LEU A 101 -7.26 -8.40 7.37
C LEU A 101 -8.71 -8.86 7.48
N ASP A 102 -8.98 -9.81 8.37
CA ASP A 102 -10.32 -10.10 8.84
C ASP A 102 -10.62 -9.19 10.03
N ARG A 103 -11.61 -8.32 9.88
CA ARG A 103 -11.98 -7.36 10.92
C ARG A 103 -12.68 -8.00 12.09
N SER A 104 -13.39 -9.10 11.88
CA SER A 104 -14.19 -9.73 12.93
C SER A 104 -13.30 -10.32 14.01
N SER A 105 -12.17 -10.90 13.59
CA SER A 105 -11.13 -11.44 14.47
C SER A 105 -10.01 -10.44 14.77
N GLY A 106 -9.87 -9.37 13.99
CA GLY A 106 -8.70 -8.47 14.03
C GLY A 106 -7.44 -9.14 13.44
N ALA A 107 -7.55 -10.37 12.93
CA ALA A 107 -6.43 -11.13 12.45
C ALA A 107 -5.94 -10.61 11.10
N MET A 108 -4.63 -10.42 11.02
CA MET A 108 -3.95 -10.05 9.80
C MET A 108 -3.02 -11.17 9.36
N LYS A 109 -3.20 -11.65 8.12
CA LYS A 109 -2.28 -12.59 7.48
C LYS A 109 -1.60 -11.97 6.28
N SER A 110 -0.34 -12.35 6.06
CA SER A 110 0.35 -12.16 4.79
C SER A 110 0.37 -13.48 4.03
N SER A 111 0.05 -13.47 2.75
CA SER A 111 0.03 -14.65 1.91
C SER A 111 0.85 -14.47 0.63
N CYS A 112 1.41 -15.59 0.20
CA CYS A 112 2.04 -15.83 -1.09
C CYS A 112 1.30 -16.92 -1.88
N ASP A 113 0.19 -17.44 -1.34
CA ASP A 113 -0.59 -18.49 -1.97
C ASP A 113 -1.58 -17.89 -2.98
N PRO A 114 -1.52 -18.28 -4.27
CA PRO A 114 -2.51 -17.87 -5.25
C PRO A 114 -3.96 -18.19 -4.86
N ALA A 115 -4.19 -19.20 -4.02
CA ALA A 115 -5.52 -19.55 -3.52
C ALA A 115 -6.12 -18.48 -2.58
N ASP A 116 -5.27 -17.61 -1.99
CA ASP A 116 -5.73 -16.50 -1.16
C ASP A 116 -6.10 -15.25 -2.00
N ILE A 117 -5.80 -15.24 -3.30
CA ILE A 117 -6.20 -14.15 -4.19
C ILE A 117 -7.74 -14.16 -4.30
N PRO A 118 -8.41 -13.02 -4.09
CA PRO A 118 -9.85 -12.92 -4.26
C PRO A 118 -10.29 -13.36 -5.65
N GLN A 119 -11.49 -13.95 -5.74
CA GLN A 119 -12.02 -14.40 -7.02
C GLN A 119 -12.00 -13.28 -8.05
N HIS A 120 -11.44 -13.53 -9.23
CA HIS A 120 -11.44 -12.55 -10.30
C HIS A 120 -12.86 -12.25 -10.81
N SER A 121 -13.06 -11.02 -11.25
CA SER A 121 -14.19 -10.64 -12.11
C SER A 121 -14.04 -11.26 -13.51
N GLU A 122 -15.05 -11.14 -14.37
CA GLU A 122 -14.94 -11.61 -15.77
C GLU A 122 -13.77 -10.97 -16.52
N LEU A 123 -13.54 -9.67 -16.36
CA LEU A 123 -12.38 -9.00 -16.93
C LEU A 123 -11.07 -9.50 -16.31
N GLY A 124 -11.05 -9.65 -14.98
CA GLY A 124 -9.88 -10.16 -14.25
C GLY A 124 -9.48 -11.56 -14.71
N LYS A 125 -10.44 -12.48 -14.86
CA LYS A 125 -10.21 -13.85 -15.35
C LYS A 125 -9.61 -13.84 -16.74
N ARG A 126 -10.19 -13.05 -17.66
CA ARG A 126 -9.69 -12.92 -19.03
C ARG A 126 -8.25 -12.40 -19.05
N LEU A 127 -7.92 -11.40 -18.24
CA LEU A 127 -6.57 -10.86 -18.14
C LEU A 127 -5.59 -11.87 -17.52
N ALA A 128 -5.99 -12.55 -16.45
CA ALA A 128 -5.16 -13.55 -15.77
C ALA A 128 -4.76 -14.70 -16.71
N GLN A 129 -5.70 -15.14 -17.57
CA GLN A 129 -5.48 -16.21 -18.55
C GLN A 129 -4.77 -15.76 -19.84
N SER A 130 -4.67 -14.45 -20.09
CA SER A 130 -4.07 -13.93 -21.32
C SER A 130 -2.57 -13.70 -21.17
N ALA A 131 -1.84 -13.91 -22.28
CA ALA A 131 -0.44 -13.56 -22.39
C ALA A 131 -0.22 -12.06 -22.11
N ILE A 132 0.90 -11.71 -21.47
CA ILE A 132 1.20 -10.33 -21.04
C ILE A 132 1.07 -9.34 -22.22
N ILE A 133 1.54 -9.73 -23.40
CA ILE A 133 1.50 -8.90 -24.63
C ILE A 133 0.07 -8.57 -25.12
N ASP A 134 -0.92 -9.38 -24.76
CA ASP A 134 -2.31 -9.19 -25.20
C ASP A 134 -3.16 -8.49 -24.14
N ARG A 135 -2.68 -8.38 -22.90
CA ARG A 135 -3.42 -7.73 -21.80
C ARG A 135 -3.72 -6.26 -22.09
N ASP A 136 -2.83 -5.58 -22.81
CA ASP A 136 -3.00 -4.17 -23.17
C ASP A 136 -4.09 -3.95 -24.24
N LYS A 137 -4.36 -4.96 -25.07
CA LYS A 137 -5.49 -4.94 -26.01
C LYS A 137 -6.83 -5.21 -25.29
N ILE A 138 -6.79 -5.99 -24.22
CA ILE A 138 -7.98 -6.39 -23.45
C ILE A 138 -8.42 -5.27 -22.49
N ASP A 139 -7.46 -4.58 -21.88
CA ASP A 139 -7.69 -3.50 -20.93
C ASP A 139 -6.83 -2.26 -21.28
N PRO A 140 -7.23 -1.51 -22.33
CA PRO A 140 -6.51 -0.31 -22.73
C PRO A 140 -6.62 0.78 -21.66
N GLY A 141 -5.54 1.53 -21.45
CA GLY A 141 -5.53 2.65 -20.48
C GLY A 141 -5.52 2.22 -19.01
N PHE A 142 -5.17 0.97 -18.74
CA PHE A 142 -4.98 0.47 -17.38
C PHE A 142 -3.90 1.26 -16.63
N THR A 143 -3.97 1.23 -15.30
CA THR A 143 -2.95 1.82 -14.44
C THR A 143 -2.05 0.72 -13.87
N HIS A 144 -0.74 0.97 -13.84
CA HIS A 144 0.19 0.09 -13.12
C HIS A 144 0.24 0.48 -11.64
N LEU A 145 0.31 -0.50 -10.74
CA LEU A 145 0.39 -0.24 -9.29
C LEU A 145 1.56 0.69 -8.94
N PHE A 146 2.70 0.45 -9.59
CA PHE A 146 3.96 1.15 -9.38
C PHE A 146 4.09 2.44 -10.21
N ARG A 147 3.03 2.87 -10.89
CA ARG A 147 3.02 4.18 -11.56
C ARG A 147 3.13 5.26 -10.49
N TYR A 148 4.01 6.25 -10.72
CA TYR A 148 4.07 7.43 -9.86
C TYR A 148 2.71 8.12 -9.79
N VAL A 149 2.39 8.66 -8.62
CA VAL A 149 1.29 9.60 -8.45
C VAL A 149 1.70 10.91 -9.10
N GLU A 150 0.91 11.41 -10.02
CA GLU A 150 1.18 12.68 -10.69
C GLU A 150 1.01 13.85 -9.69
N ARG A 151 1.72 14.96 -9.93
CA ARG A 151 1.81 16.06 -8.94
C ARG A 151 0.48 16.78 -8.73
N ASP A 152 -0.41 16.73 -9.71
CA ASP A 152 -1.76 17.29 -9.71
C ASP A 152 -2.79 16.40 -8.99
N GLN A 153 -2.53 15.09 -8.88
CA GLN A 153 -3.38 14.17 -8.12
C GLN A 153 -3.30 14.46 -6.63
N ARG A 154 -4.44 14.80 -6.01
CA ARG A 154 -4.48 15.22 -4.61
C ARG A 154 -4.61 14.01 -3.71
N SER A 155 -3.89 14.01 -2.59
CA SER A 155 -4.14 12.98 -1.59
C SER A 155 -5.56 13.12 -1.03
N GLY A 156 -6.39 12.11 -1.25
CA GLY A 156 -7.82 12.14 -0.94
C GLY A 156 -8.21 11.27 0.24
N ALA A 157 -9.40 11.51 0.77
CA ALA A 157 -10.11 10.54 1.59
C ALA A 157 -10.72 9.46 0.69
N ILE A 158 -11.00 8.28 1.26
CA ILE A 158 -11.76 7.25 0.56
C ILE A 158 -13.18 7.80 0.30
N PRO A 159 -13.71 7.71 -0.94
CA PRO A 159 -15.04 8.20 -1.24
C PRO A 159 -16.11 7.46 -0.41
N ALA A 160 -17.21 8.13 -0.07
CA ALA A 160 -18.29 7.53 0.71
C ALA A 160 -18.86 6.26 0.05
N THR A 161 -18.87 6.24 -1.29
CA THR A 161 -19.32 5.10 -2.11
C THR A 161 -18.19 4.68 -3.07
N PRO A 162 -17.25 3.83 -2.63
CA PRO A 162 -16.17 3.36 -3.50
C PRO A 162 -16.72 2.49 -4.65
N PRO A 163 -16.09 2.56 -5.83
CA PRO A 163 -16.51 1.76 -6.98
C PRO A 163 -16.25 0.27 -6.75
N VAL A 164 -17.01 -0.57 -7.47
CA VAL A 164 -16.72 -2.02 -7.54
C VAL A 164 -15.37 -2.21 -8.22
N SER A 165 -14.58 -3.19 -7.74
CA SER A 165 -13.33 -3.53 -8.41
C SER A 165 -13.59 -4.01 -9.84
N ARG A 166 -12.79 -3.52 -10.77
CA ARG A 166 -12.79 -3.94 -12.18
C ARG A 166 -12.20 -5.33 -12.38
N TYR A 167 -11.34 -5.79 -11.45
CA TYR A 167 -10.56 -7.01 -11.62
C TYR A 167 -10.95 -8.13 -10.65
N TYR A 168 -11.55 -7.80 -9.50
CA TYR A 168 -11.93 -8.78 -8.47
C TYR A 168 -13.42 -8.72 -8.15
N SER A 169 -14.05 -9.88 -8.11
CA SER A 169 -15.46 -10.06 -7.75
C SER A 169 -15.68 -9.74 -6.28
N GLU A 170 -16.86 -9.21 -5.96
CA GLU A 170 -17.28 -8.89 -4.58
C GLU A 170 -16.36 -7.93 -3.79
N LEU A 171 -15.45 -7.23 -4.47
CA LEU A 171 -14.59 -6.22 -3.85
C LEU A 171 -14.97 -4.80 -4.28
N LYS A 172 -14.69 -3.86 -3.38
CA LYS A 172 -14.67 -2.42 -3.64
C LYS A 172 -13.23 -1.94 -3.64
N TYR A 173 -12.85 -1.20 -4.68
CA TYR A 173 -11.53 -0.56 -4.74
C TYR A 173 -11.57 0.74 -3.93
N LEU A 174 -10.67 0.87 -2.96
CA LEU A 174 -10.64 2.02 -2.04
C LEU A 174 -9.63 3.08 -2.46
N GLY A 175 -8.62 2.71 -3.25
CA GLY A 175 -7.54 3.59 -3.67
C GLY A 175 -6.19 2.90 -3.55
N ARG A 176 -5.11 3.67 -3.75
CA ARG A 176 -3.73 3.18 -3.57
C ARG A 176 -2.84 4.22 -2.93
N PHE A 177 -1.83 3.74 -2.21
CA PHE A 177 -0.67 4.54 -1.92
C PHE A 177 0.32 4.48 -3.07
N GLY A 178 0.98 5.60 -3.34
CA GLY A 178 2.07 5.67 -4.29
C GLY A 178 2.96 6.87 -4.04
N LEU A 179 4.16 6.79 -4.60
CA LEU A 179 5.13 7.87 -4.55
C LEU A 179 4.80 8.95 -5.58
N VAL A 180 4.91 10.22 -5.19
CA VAL A 180 4.66 11.35 -6.09
C VAL A 180 5.83 11.55 -7.05
N ARG A 181 5.51 11.78 -8.33
CA ARG A 181 6.49 12.04 -9.38
C ARG A 181 7.36 13.26 -9.03
N SER A 182 8.67 13.07 -9.08
CA SER A 182 9.65 14.14 -8.87
C SER A 182 10.81 14.06 -9.87
N SER A 183 11.67 15.06 -9.90
CA SER A 183 12.92 15.04 -10.69
C SER A 183 13.96 14.02 -10.19
N GLY A 184 13.69 13.34 -9.07
CA GLY A 184 14.52 12.26 -8.51
C GLY A 184 13.66 11.11 -7.96
N ARG A 185 14.14 10.45 -6.89
CA ARG A 185 13.52 9.26 -6.28
C ARG A 185 12.14 9.47 -5.66
N GLY A 186 11.56 10.68 -5.71
CA GLY A 186 10.32 11.03 -5.02
C GLY A 186 10.53 11.21 -3.51
N SER A 187 9.85 12.19 -2.92
CA SER A 187 9.97 12.50 -1.48
C SER A 187 8.62 12.74 -0.82
N GLU A 188 7.53 12.39 -1.50
CA GLU A 188 6.16 12.55 -1.00
C GLU A 188 5.37 11.30 -1.36
N ILE A 189 4.53 10.86 -0.42
CA ILE A 189 3.61 9.75 -0.60
C ILE A 189 2.20 10.31 -0.58
N ARG A 190 1.36 9.86 -1.51
CA ARG A 190 -0.07 10.18 -1.51
C ARG A 190 -0.89 8.91 -1.51
N PHE A 191 -2.07 9.02 -0.91
CA PHE A 191 -3.16 8.09 -1.14
C PHE A 191 -4.05 8.68 -2.25
N VAL A 192 -4.12 8.00 -3.38
CA VAL A 192 -4.95 8.38 -4.53
C VAL A 192 -6.23 7.57 -4.47
N ALA A 193 -7.35 8.29 -4.40
CA ALA A 193 -8.67 7.70 -4.36
C ALA A 193 -9.19 7.36 -5.77
N PRO A 194 -10.20 6.48 -5.89
CA PRO A 194 -10.69 5.98 -7.17
C PRO A 194 -11.34 7.02 -8.09
N ASP A 195 -11.66 8.21 -7.57
CA ASP A 195 -12.20 9.35 -8.31
C ASP A 195 -11.11 10.11 -9.10
N GLN A 196 -9.84 9.91 -8.76
CA GLN A 196 -8.70 10.56 -9.43
C GLN A 196 -7.90 9.64 -10.32
N GLU A 197 -8.00 8.32 -10.11
CA GLU A 197 -7.24 7.35 -10.89
C GLU A 197 -7.95 6.00 -10.95
N ASN A 198 -7.81 5.35 -12.10
CA ASN A 198 -8.31 4.01 -12.32
C ASN A 198 -7.60 3.00 -11.41
N GLU A 199 -8.35 1.97 -11.04
CA GLU A 199 -7.81 0.82 -10.32
C GLU A 199 -6.59 0.23 -11.05
N PRO A 200 -5.49 -0.06 -10.33
CA PRO A 200 -4.35 -0.71 -10.93
C PRO A 200 -4.65 -2.15 -11.35
N ARG A 201 -4.20 -2.52 -12.55
CA ARG A 201 -4.47 -3.82 -13.15
C ARG A 201 -3.93 -4.96 -12.29
N LEU A 202 -4.83 -5.85 -11.88
CA LEU A 202 -4.51 -7.09 -11.17
C LEU A 202 -3.58 -6.89 -9.96
N SER A 203 -3.82 -5.84 -9.16
CA SER A 203 -2.88 -5.45 -8.10
C SER A 203 -2.82 -6.39 -6.88
N LEU A 204 -3.77 -7.32 -6.76
CA LEU A 204 -3.76 -8.40 -5.77
C LEU A 204 -3.19 -9.72 -6.33
N ASP A 205 -2.88 -9.79 -7.64
CA ASP A 205 -2.26 -10.97 -8.23
C ASP A 205 -0.80 -11.00 -7.81
N ILE A 206 -0.49 -11.93 -6.91
CA ILE A 206 0.81 -12.01 -6.28
C ILE A 206 1.79 -12.86 -7.08
N HIS A 207 3.01 -12.33 -7.18
CA HIS A 207 4.17 -13.02 -7.73
C HIS A 207 5.26 -13.03 -6.66
N CYS A 208 5.18 -14.01 -5.75
CA CYS A 208 6.24 -14.25 -4.78
C CYS A 208 7.39 -14.97 -5.49
N GLY A 209 8.55 -14.32 -5.54
CA GLY A 209 9.81 -14.88 -6.05
C GLY A 209 10.52 -15.69 -4.98
#